data_AF-A0A661VYB9-F1
#
_entry.id   AF-A0A661VYB9-F1
#
_cell.length_a   1.000
_cell.length_b   1.000
_cell.length_c   1.000
_cell.angle_alpha   90.00
_cell.angle_beta   90.00
_cell.angle_gamma   90.00
#
_symmetry.space_group_name_H-M   'P 1'
#
loop_
_entity.id
_entity.type
_entity.pdbx_description
1 polymer ?
#
loop_
_entity_poly.entity_id
_entity_poly.type
_entity_poly.pdbx_seq_one_letter_code
_entity_poly.pdbx_strand_id
1 'polypeptide(L)'
;MSEAPRSILAARVTNIRARLIGHLLIILVLLVVMAIIYAASLSRLDQAIAVVEDAARGTLILTPDQQAAAFAELAEARQALRVVPLVWGSLLTLVIVGTTIITFYSIAHPLERITEVASALAAGQLDRRVDVEWVDEFGRLGDAFNEMADQIQASHAELEQRVLERTHAFQRQARQLRVSAVVGRAATSILDVDELLRTTVNLIRSEFNLYFAAIFLLDEAGEWMVLREAPGEVGQQLRAEGFRLALDDHSMVGWTAAHHQSRIALDVGEDATHFA
;
A
#
# COMPACT_ATOMS: atom_id res chain seq x y z
N MET A 1 -20.33 -1.61 -37.90
CA MET A 1 -19.08 -1.89 -38.63
C MET A 1 -18.23 -0.64 -38.62
N SER A 2 -17.24 -0.58 -37.74
CA SER A 2 -16.18 0.42 -37.72
C SER A 2 -14.98 -0.23 -37.03
N GLU A 3 -14.38 -1.20 -37.71
CA GLU A 3 -13.06 -1.71 -37.35
C GLU A 3 -12.03 -0.67 -37.81
N ALA A 4 -11.58 0.15 -36.87
CA ALA A 4 -10.36 0.96 -36.99
C ALA A 4 -9.21 0.23 -36.26
N PRO A 5 -7.96 0.43 -36.69
CA PRO A 5 -7.01 -0.66 -36.87
C PRO A 5 -6.28 -1.05 -35.57
N ARG A 6 -6.46 -2.31 -35.15
CA ARG A 6 -5.69 -2.96 -34.08
C ARG A 6 -4.18 -3.14 -34.39
N SER A 7 -3.68 -2.62 -35.51
CA SER A 7 -2.34 -2.94 -36.03
C SER A 7 -1.23 -1.92 -35.68
N ILE A 8 -1.53 -0.74 -35.14
CA ILE A 8 -0.48 0.26 -34.81
C ILE A 8 0.07 0.08 -33.38
N LEU A 9 -0.73 -0.47 -32.46
CA LEU A 9 -0.30 -0.73 -31.06
C LEU A 9 0.46 -2.06 -30.90
N ALA A 10 0.26 -3.03 -31.80
CA ALA A 10 0.97 -4.31 -31.75
C ALA A 10 2.47 -4.20 -32.14
N ALA A 11 2.87 -3.08 -32.76
CA ALA A 11 4.25 -2.87 -33.23
C ALA A 11 5.21 -2.29 -32.16
N ARG A 12 4.77 -2.06 -30.92
CA ARG A 12 5.59 -1.41 -29.87
C ARG A 12 5.84 -2.25 -28.61
N VAL A 13 5.57 -3.55 -28.64
CA VAL A 13 5.49 -4.38 -27.41
C VAL A 13 6.72 -5.26 -27.13
N THR A 14 7.92 -4.91 -27.59
CA THR A 14 9.15 -5.67 -27.22
C THR A 14 10.41 -4.80 -27.22
N ASN A 15 10.41 -3.67 -26.53
CA ASN A 15 11.52 -2.70 -26.67
C ASN A 15 12.83 -3.13 -26.01
N ILE A 16 12.82 -3.83 -24.87
CA ILE A 16 14.08 -4.19 -24.18
C ILE A 16 14.81 -5.32 -24.91
N ARG A 17 14.11 -6.43 -25.16
CA ARG A 17 14.69 -7.58 -25.87
C ARG A 17 15.09 -7.21 -27.30
N ALA A 18 14.27 -6.42 -28.02
CA ALA A 18 14.62 -5.98 -29.36
C ALA A 18 15.83 -5.03 -29.37
N ARG A 19 15.97 -4.12 -28.40
CA ARG A 19 17.17 -3.26 -28.29
C ARG A 19 18.43 -4.07 -27.96
N LEU A 20 18.35 -5.01 -27.02
CA LEU A 20 19.45 -5.91 -26.69
C LEU A 20 19.89 -6.75 -27.90
N ILE A 21 18.94 -7.36 -28.60
CA ILE A 21 19.21 -8.12 -29.83
C ILE A 21 19.80 -7.20 -30.90
N GLY A 22 19.29 -5.99 -31.06
CA GLY A 22 19.81 -4.99 -31.99
C GLY A 22 21.28 -4.64 -31.73
N HIS A 23 21.66 -4.40 -30.47
CA HIS A 23 23.04 -4.13 -30.09
C HIS A 23 23.97 -5.32 -30.37
N LEU A 24 23.53 -6.54 -30.02
CA LEU A 24 24.29 -7.76 -30.30
C LEU A 24 24.50 -7.97 -31.80
N LEU A 25 23.48 -7.67 -32.61
CA LEU A 25 23.56 -7.78 -34.07
C LEU A 25 24.53 -6.75 -34.66
N ILE A 26 24.53 -5.51 -34.15
CA ILE A 26 25.50 -4.48 -34.55
C ILE A 26 26.93 -4.92 -34.22
N ILE A 27 27.17 -5.42 -33.00
CA ILE A 27 28.49 -5.93 -32.59
C ILE A 27 28.92 -7.09 -33.50
N LEU A 28 28.03 -8.05 -33.77
CA LEU A 28 28.30 -9.19 -34.64
C LEU A 28 28.68 -8.75 -36.05
N VAL A 29 27.93 -7.82 -36.65
CA VAL A 29 28.22 -7.29 -37.98
C VAL A 29 29.60 -6.61 -38.02
N LEU A 30 29.92 -5.80 -37.00
CA LEU A 30 31.23 -5.16 -36.91
C LEU A 30 32.38 -6.17 -36.81
N LEU A 31 32.20 -7.25 -36.03
CA LEU A 31 33.20 -8.31 -35.93
C LEU A 31 33.41 -9.05 -37.27
N VAL A 32 32.34 -9.31 -38.02
CA VAL A 32 32.44 -9.94 -39.35
C VAL A 32 33.17 -9.02 -40.33
N VAL A 33 32.81 -7.74 -40.37
CA VAL A 33 33.49 -6.76 -41.25
C VAL A 33 34.96 -6.63 -40.88
N MET A 34 35.28 -6.57 -39.58
CA MET A 34 36.66 -6.57 -39.08
C MET A 34 37.43 -7.80 -39.57
N ALA A 35 36.85 -9.00 -39.48
CA ALA A 35 37.49 -10.23 -39.91
C ALA A 35 37.78 -10.24 -41.43
N ILE A 36 36.85 -9.74 -42.25
CA ILE A 36 37.02 -9.63 -43.71
C ILE A 36 38.17 -8.69 -44.06
N ILE A 37 38.22 -7.50 -43.43
CA ILE A 37 39.28 -6.51 -43.68
C ILE A 37 40.64 -7.03 -43.22
N TYR A 38 40.68 -7.76 -42.11
CA TYR A 38 41.91 -8.37 -41.60
C TYR A 38 42.44 -9.45 -42.55
N ALA A 39 41.55 -10.33 -43.05
CA ALA A 39 41.90 -11.34 -44.05
C ALA A 39 42.43 -10.71 -45.35
N ALA A 40 41.81 -9.63 -45.82
CA ALA A 40 42.28 -8.89 -47.00
C ALA A 40 43.64 -8.18 -46.75
N SER A 41 43.94 -7.79 -45.52
CA SER A 41 45.23 -7.18 -45.18
C SER A 41 46.35 -8.23 -45.12
N LEU A 42 46.06 -9.42 -44.58
CA LEU A 42 46.98 -10.56 -44.58
C LEU A 42 47.31 -11.04 -46.00
N SER A 43 46.30 -11.17 -46.87
CA SER A 43 46.53 -11.63 -48.24
C SER A 43 47.42 -10.68 -49.06
N ARG A 44 47.28 -9.36 -48.85
CA ARG A 44 48.19 -8.36 -49.45
C ARG A 44 49.63 -8.50 -48.94
N LEU A 45 49.80 -8.80 -47.66
CA LEU A 45 51.12 -9.02 -47.08
C LEU A 45 51.79 -10.27 -47.69
N ASP A 46 51.05 -11.37 -47.83
CA ASP A 46 51.56 -12.60 -48.43
C ASP A 46 51.99 -12.39 -49.88
N GLN A 47 51.19 -11.64 -50.67
CA GLN A 47 51.54 -11.28 -52.05
C GLN A 47 52.83 -10.43 -52.12
N ALA A 48 52.94 -9.40 -51.27
CA ALA A 48 54.12 -8.55 -51.25
C ALA A 48 55.39 -9.31 -50.81
N ILE A 49 55.26 -10.25 -49.87
CA ILE A 49 56.38 -11.10 -49.44
C ILE A 49 56.80 -12.05 -50.57
N ALA A 50 55.86 -12.68 -51.27
CA ALA A 50 56.15 -13.62 -52.36
C ALA A 50 56.95 -12.96 -53.49
N VAL A 51 56.62 -11.72 -53.88
CA VAL A 51 57.35 -10.96 -54.91
C VAL A 51 58.81 -10.72 -54.50
N VAL A 52 59.05 -10.36 -53.24
CA VAL A 52 60.40 -10.14 -52.70
C VAL A 52 61.16 -11.47 -52.61
N GLU A 53 60.49 -12.55 -52.22
CA GLU A 53 61.09 -13.88 -52.11
C GLU A 53 61.49 -14.46 -53.47
N ASP A 54 60.64 -14.37 -54.49
CA ASP A 54 60.95 -14.81 -55.86
C ASP A 54 62.11 -14.02 -56.47
N ALA A 55 62.19 -12.72 -56.18
CA ALA A 55 63.33 -11.89 -56.57
C ALA A 55 64.62 -12.29 -55.86
N ALA A 56 64.55 -12.60 -54.56
CA ALA A 56 65.71 -13.04 -53.77
C ALA A 56 66.23 -14.42 -54.20
N ARG A 57 65.35 -15.32 -54.65
CA ARG A 57 65.72 -16.63 -55.23
C ARG A 57 66.24 -16.52 -56.67
N GLY A 58 66.30 -15.33 -57.25
CA GLY A 58 66.77 -15.09 -58.63
C GLY A 58 65.81 -15.59 -59.71
N THR A 59 64.57 -15.95 -59.34
CA THR A 59 63.54 -16.41 -60.29
C THR A 59 62.92 -15.24 -61.05
N LEU A 60 63.00 -14.04 -60.48
CA LEU A 60 62.49 -12.80 -61.05
C LEU A 60 63.60 -11.73 -61.04
N ILE A 61 63.95 -11.17 -62.21
CA ILE A 61 64.90 -10.05 -62.30
C ILE A 61 64.09 -8.74 -62.21
N LEU A 62 64.16 -8.08 -61.05
CA LEU A 62 63.50 -6.79 -60.83
C LEU A 62 64.39 -5.65 -61.35
N THR A 63 63.80 -4.79 -62.18
CA THR A 63 64.39 -3.48 -62.52
C THR A 63 64.43 -2.55 -61.29
N PRO A 64 65.28 -1.51 -61.26
CA PRO A 64 65.34 -0.58 -60.13
C PRO A 64 63.98 0.02 -59.75
N ASP A 65 63.15 0.34 -60.74
CA ASP A 65 61.79 0.86 -60.53
C ASP A 65 60.86 -0.21 -59.92
N GLN A 66 60.98 -1.47 -60.36
CA GLN A 66 60.20 -2.59 -59.81
C GLN A 66 60.65 -2.98 -58.39
N GLN A 67 61.93 -2.84 -58.07
CA GLN A 67 62.43 -3.02 -56.69
C GLN A 67 61.83 -1.95 -55.77
N ALA A 68 61.87 -0.69 -56.19
CA ALA A 68 61.27 0.41 -55.43
C ALA A 68 59.76 0.21 -55.22
N ALA A 69 59.03 -0.24 -56.25
CA ALA A 69 57.61 -0.56 -56.15
C ALA A 69 57.31 -1.72 -55.18
N ALA A 70 58.07 -2.82 -55.25
CA ALA A 70 57.89 -3.96 -54.35
C ALA A 70 58.15 -3.60 -52.88
N PHE A 71 59.18 -2.78 -52.60
CA PHE A 71 59.42 -2.28 -51.25
C PHE A 71 58.34 -1.32 -50.76
N ALA A 72 57.79 -0.48 -51.65
CA ALA A 72 56.67 0.40 -51.32
C ALA A 72 55.40 -0.41 -50.98
N GLU A 73 55.04 -1.41 -51.79
CA GLU A 73 53.90 -2.30 -51.51
C GLU A 73 54.06 -3.04 -50.17
N LEU A 74 55.26 -3.55 -49.87
CA LEU A 74 55.56 -4.22 -48.61
C LEU A 74 55.45 -3.27 -47.40
N ALA A 75 55.88 -2.01 -47.57
CA ALA A 75 55.76 -0.97 -46.54
C ALA A 75 54.29 -0.62 -46.27
N GLU A 76 53.49 -0.43 -47.32
CA GLU A 76 52.05 -0.18 -47.20
C GLU A 76 51.31 -1.35 -46.55
N ALA A 77 51.59 -2.60 -46.95
CA ALA A 77 50.98 -3.80 -46.37
C ALA A 77 51.30 -3.94 -44.87
N ARG A 78 52.56 -3.71 -44.48
CA ARG A 78 52.96 -3.71 -43.06
C ARG A 78 52.32 -2.59 -42.26
N GLN A 79 52.18 -1.40 -42.84
CA GLN A 79 51.52 -0.28 -42.18
C GLN A 79 50.02 -0.58 -41.99
N ALA A 80 49.36 -1.15 -42.99
CA ALA A 80 47.97 -1.59 -42.89
C ALA A 80 47.80 -2.61 -41.75
N LEU A 81 48.67 -3.63 -41.66
CA LEU A 81 48.63 -4.61 -40.56
C LEU A 81 48.78 -3.98 -39.16
N ARG A 82 49.50 -2.86 -39.03
CA ARG A 82 49.67 -2.16 -37.75
C ARG A 82 48.48 -1.26 -37.40
N VAL A 83 47.90 -0.56 -38.37
CA VAL A 83 46.88 0.47 -38.13
C VAL A 83 45.46 -0.12 -38.08
N VAL A 84 45.15 -1.10 -38.94
CA VAL A 84 43.84 -1.77 -39.00
C VAL A 84 43.36 -2.27 -37.63
N PRO A 85 44.16 -3.02 -36.83
CA PRO A 85 43.70 -3.50 -35.52
C PRO A 85 43.47 -2.37 -34.50
N LEU A 86 44.22 -1.26 -34.58
CA LEU A 86 44.02 -0.12 -33.68
C LEU A 86 42.71 0.60 -33.96
N VAL A 87 42.40 0.83 -35.24
CA VAL A 87 41.16 1.47 -35.67
C VAL A 87 39.96 0.59 -35.29
N TRP A 88 39.98 -0.69 -35.66
CA TRP A 88 38.86 -1.60 -35.35
C TRP A 88 38.75 -1.91 -33.87
N GLY A 89 39.87 -2.04 -33.15
CA GLY A 89 39.88 -2.20 -31.71
C GLY A 89 39.22 -1.02 -31.00
N SER A 90 39.58 0.22 -31.39
CA SER A 90 38.96 1.42 -30.81
C SER A 90 37.46 1.52 -31.13
N LEU A 91 37.05 1.19 -32.35
CA LEU A 91 35.64 1.15 -32.74
C LEU A 91 34.86 0.11 -31.93
N LEU A 92 35.43 -1.10 -31.76
CA LEU A 92 34.82 -2.16 -30.98
C LEU A 92 34.68 -1.76 -29.51
N THR A 93 35.72 -1.16 -28.91
CA THR A 93 35.66 -0.64 -27.54
C THR A 93 34.57 0.42 -27.39
N LEU A 94 34.45 1.36 -28.33
CA LEU A 94 33.43 2.41 -28.29
C LEU A 94 32.02 1.82 -28.34
N VAL A 95 31.80 0.79 -29.17
CA VAL A 95 30.51 0.10 -29.25
C VAL A 95 30.22 -0.68 -27.96
N ILE A 96 31.21 -1.37 -27.38
CA ILE A 96 31.05 -2.07 -26.10
C ILE A 96 30.70 -1.10 -24.97
N VAL A 97 31.39 0.04 -24.89
CA VAL A 97 31.10 1.07 -23.88
C VAL A 97 29.70 1.66 -24.10
N GLY A 98 29.35 2.01 -25.34
CA GLY A 98 28.03 2.54 -25.67
C GLY A 98 26.89 1.57 -25.32
N THR A 99 27.04 0.29 -25.70
CA THR A 99 26.04 -0.74 -25.39
C THR A 99 25.92 -1.02 -23.88
N THR A 100 27.03 -0.99 -23.14
CA THR A 100 27.03 -1.09 -21.67
C THR A 100 26.24 0.05 -21.04
N ILE A 101 26.51 1.30 -21.43
CA ILE A 101 25.81 2.48 -20.91
C ILE A 101 24.31 2.40 -21.21
N ILE A 102 23.93 2.10 -22.46
CA ILE A 102 22.52 2.02 -22.84
C ILE A 102 21.80 0.90 -22.06
N THR A 103 22.43 -0.26 -21.91
CA THR A 103 21.85 -1.39 -21.17
C THR A 103 21.65 -1.04 -19.69
N PHE A 104 22.62 -0.36 -19.08
CA PHE A 104 22.54 0.10 -17.70
C PHE A 104 21.33 1.04 -17.50
N TYR A 105 21.21 2.10 -18.31
CA TYR A 105 20.13 3.07 -18.18
C TYR A 105 18.74 2.53 -18.57
N SER A 106 18.68 1.52 -19.45
CA SER A 106 17.41 0.94 -19.89
C SER A 106 16.86 -0.16 -18.98
N ILE A 107 17.66 -0.70 -18.07
CA ILE A 107 17.27 -1.84 -17.22
C ILE A 107 17.47 -1.54 -15.73
N ALA A 108 18.69 -1.15 -15.33
CA ALA A 108 19.00 -0.99 -13.92
C ALA A 108 18.21 0.18 -13.32
N HIS A 109 18.12 1.30 -14.03
CA HIS A 109 17.45 2.50 -13.51
C HIS A 109 15.93 2.34 -13.30
N PRO A 110 15.14 1.77 -14.24
CA PRO A 110 13.73 1.48 -13.98
C PRO A 110 13.52 0.49 -12.82
N LEU A 111 14.37 -0.55 -12.72
CA LEU A 111 14.29 -1.53 -11.63
C LEU A 111 14.61 -0.90 -10.27
N GLU A 112 15.61 -0.04 -10.21
CA GLU A 112 15.98 0.69 -9.00
C GLU A 112 14.82 1.56 -8.51
N ARG A 113 14.18 2.32 -9.41
CA ARG A 113 13.01 3.15 -9.07
C ARG A 113 11.84 2.34 -8.51
N ILE A 114 11.48 1.23 -9.15
CA ILE A 114 10.41 0.35 -8.66
C ILE A 114 10.77 -0.24 -7.30
N THR A 115 12.02 -0.67 -7.12
CA THR A 115 12.52 -1.25 -5.87
C THR A 115 12.53 -0.23 -4.73
N GLU A 116 12.89 1.03 -5.02
CA GLU A 116 12.88 2.13 -4.05
C GLU A 116 11.45 2.38 -3.53
N VAL A 117 10.49 2.50 -4.44
CA VAL A 117 9.08 2.69 -4.06
C VAL A 117 8.54 1.47 -3.32
N ALA A 118 8.88 0.25 -3.75
CA ALA A 118 8.51 -0.97 -3.04
C ALA A 118 9.06 -1.03 -1.61
N SER A 119 10.32 -0.60 -1.43
CA SER A 119 10.95 -0.52 -0.11
C SER A 119 10.29 0.54 0.78
N ALA A 120 9.92 1.68 0.20
CA ALA A 120 9.17 2.73 0.92
C ALA A 120 7.78 2.24 1.33
N LEU A 121 7.07 1.52 0.46
CA LEU A 121 5.77 0.92 0.75
C LEU A 121 5.89 -0.12 1.89
N ALA A 122 6.91 -0.97 1.84
CA ALA A 122 7.20 -1.95 2.89
C ALA A 122 7.57 -1.29 4.24
N ALA A 123 8.15 -0.08 4.20
CA ALA A 123 8.42 0.73 5.40
C ALA A 123 7.19 1.50 5.92
N GLY A 124 6.01 1.31 5.31
CA GLY A 124 4.75 1.92 5.73
C GLY A 124 4.41 3.25 5.05
N GLN A 125 5.18 3.69 4.05
CA GLN A 125 4.86 4.90 3.28
C GLN A 125 3.85 4.57 2.18
N LEU A 126 2.58 4.42 2.56
CA LEU A 126 1.52 3.93 1.68
C LEU A 126 1.12 4.89 0.54
N ASP A 127 1.52 6.15 0.59
CA ASP A 127 1.20 7.16 -0.45
C ASP A 127 2.19 7.18 -1.62
N ARG A 128 3.31 6.45 -1.53
CA ARG A 128 4.33 6.42 -2.58
C ARG A 128 3.85 5.59 -3.78
N ARG A 129 4.10 6.09 -4.98
CA ARG A 129 3.80 5.42 -6.26
C ARG A 129 5.00 5.49 -7.18
N VAL A 130 5.09 4.51 -8.08
CA VAL A 130 6.06 4.51 -9.17
C VAL A 130 5.59 5.52 -10.21
N ASP A 131 6.44 6.47 -10.58
CA ASP A 131 6.20 7.35 -11.73
C ASP A 131 6.46 6.57 -13.02
N VAL A 132 5.38 6.30 -13.77
CA VAL A 132 5.41 5.42 -14.93
C VAL A 132 5.67 6.23 -16.20
N GLU A 133 6.96 6.47 -16.47
CA GLU A 133 7.39 7.16 -17.70
C GLU A 133 7.60 6.20 -18.89
N TRP A 134 7.66 4.89 -18.63
CA TRP A 134 8.00 3.87 -19.62
C TRP A 134 6.76 3.29 -20.29
N VAL A 135 6.86 2.99 -21.59
CA VAL A 135 5.76 2.45 -22.42
C VAL A 135 5.98 0.96 -22.74
N ASP A 136 6.90 0.31 -22.04
CA ASP A 136 7.33 -1.07 -22.29
C ASP A 136 6.94 -2.01 -21.14
N GLU A 137 7.65 -3.14 -21.02
CA GLU A 137 7.44 -4.10 -19.94
C GLU A 137 7.59 -3.50 -18.54
N PHE A 138 8.48 -2.52 -18.35
CA PHE A 138 8.65 -1.85 -17.07
C PHE A 138 7.50 -0.89 -16.77
N GLY A 139 6.94 -0.27 -17.82
CA GLY A 139 5.72 0.52 -17.69
C GLY A 139 4.58 -0.29 -17.10
N ARG A 140 4.30 -1.44 -17.70
CA ARG A 140 3.28 -2.37 -17.21
C ARG A 140 3.57 -2.89 -15.80
N LEU A 141 4.83 -3.12 -15.47
CA LEU A 141 5.21 -3.52 -14.11
C LEU A 141 4.96 -2.39 -13.10
N GLY A 142 5.29 -1.15 -13.46
CA GLY A 142 4.99 0.03 -12.66
C GLY A 142 3.49 0.22 -12.44
N ASP A 143 2.68 0.08 -13.49
CA ASP A 143 1.22 0.15 -13.40
C ASP A 143 0.66 -0.94 -12.46
N ALA A 144 1.08 -2.20 -12.65
CA ALA A 144 0.65 -3.32 -11.81
C ALA A 144 1.10 -3.16 -10.35
N PHE A 145 2.29 -2.58 -10.12
CA PHE A 145 2.76 -2.26 -8.78
C PHE A 145 1.90 -1.17 -8.12
N ASN A 146 1.54 -0.12 -8.86
CA ASN A 146 0.69 0.95 -8.36
C ASN A 146 -0.71 0.43 -8.01
N GLU A 147 -1.29 -0.45 -8.83
CA GLU A 147 -2.58 -1.09 -8.53
C GLU A 147 -2.51 -1.91 -7.23
N MET A 148 -1.42 -2.64 -6.99
CA MET A 148 -1.20 -3.35 -5.73
C MET A 148 -1.07 -2.38 -4.54
N ALA A 149 -0.35 -1.27 -4.71
CA ALA A 149 -0.18 -0.26 -3.67
C ALA A 149 -1.52 0.40 -3.30
N ASP A 150 -2.38 0.67 -4.28
CA ASP A 150 -3.74 1.18 -4.07
C ASP A 150 -4.60 0.19 -3.27
N GLN A 151 -4.54 -1.11 -3.60
CA GLN A 151 -5.25 -2.15 -2.86
C GLN A 151 -4.77 -2.27 -1.40
N ILE A 152 -3.45 -2.17 -1.17
CA ILE A 152 -2.88 -2.19 0.18
C ILE A 152 -3.36 -0.98 0.98
N GLN A 153 -3.31 0.22 0.39
CA GLN A 153 -3.76 1.45 1.05
C GLN A 153 -5.26 1.41 1.40
N ALA A 154 -6.10 0.93 0.48
CA ALA A 154 -7.52 0.74 0.72
C ALA A 154 -7.80 -0.26 1.84
N SER A 155 -7.12 -1.42 1.83
CA SER A 155 -7.24 -2.44 2.87
C SER A 155 -6.79 -1.95 4.24
N HIS A 156 -5.72 -1.14 4.29
CA HIS A 156 -5.25 -0.54 5.53
C HIS A 156 -6.27 0.45 6.11
N ALA A 157 -6.82 1.34 5.28
CA ALA A 157 -7.86 2.29 5.69
C ALA A 157 -9.12 1.57 6.19
N GLU A 158 -9.54 0.50 5.52
CA GLU A 158 -10.67 -0.32 5.95
C GLU A 158 -10.39 -1.01 7.30
N LEU A 159 -9.18 -1.54 7.49
CA LEU A 159 -8.79 -2.17 8.75
C LEU A 159 -8.79 -1.16 9.91
N GLU A 160 -8.25 0.04 9.71
CA GLU A 160 -8.28 1.12 10.70
C GLU A 160 -9.70 1.48 11.10
N GLN A 161 -10.61 1.60 10.12
CA GLN A 161 -12.02 1.85 10.40
C GLN A 161 -12.64 0.73 11.24
N ARG A 162 -12.42 -0.54 10.87
CA ARG A 162 -12.94 -1.69 11.62
C ARG A 162 -12.37 -1.74 13.04
N VAL A 163 -11.11 -1.36 13.24
CA VAL A 163 -10.47 -1.28 14.56
C VAL A 163 -11.14 -0.20 15.41
N LEU A 164 -11.41 0.99 14.85
CA LEU A 164 -12.12 2.06 15.54
C LEU A 164 -13.53 1.61 15.95
N GLU A 165 -14.28 1.01 15.02
CA GLU A 165 -15.64 0.51 15.27
C GLU A 165 -15.65 -0.54 16.40
N ARG A 166 -14.73 -1.52 16.35
CA ARG A 166 -14.59 -2.52 17.42
C ARG A 166 -14.19 -1.91 18.74
N THR A 167 -13.28 -0.94 18.74
CA THR A 167 -12.84 -0.25 19.96
C THR A 167 -14.02 0.47 20.62
N HIS A 168 -14.83 1.18 19.86
CA HIS A 168 -16.05 1.81 20.36
C HIS A 168 -17.09 0.80 20.85
N ALA A 169 -17.28 -0.32 20.16
CA ALA A 169 -18.16 -1.39 20.61
C ALA A 169 -17.69 -1.99 21.96
N PHE A 170 -16.39 -2.29 22.10
CA PHE A 170 -15.81 -2.78 23.33
C PHE A 170 -15.95 -1.77 24.49
N GLN A 171 -15.69 -0.49 24.25
CA GLN A 171 -15.87 0.55 25.27
C GLN A 171 -17.32 0.64 25.76
N ARG A 172 -18.30 0.52 24.86
CA ARG A 172 -19.73 0.49 25.23
C ARG A 172 -20.06 -0.71 26.10
N GLN A 173 -19.60 -1.90 25.71
CA GLN A 173 -19.83 -3.13 26.49
C GLN A 173 -19.15 -3.07 27.87
N ALA A 174 -17.90 -2.59 27.93
CA ALA A 174 -17.17 -2.42 29.19
C ALA A 174 -17.88 -1.43 30.12
N ARG A 175 -18.41 -0.32 29.57
CA ARG A 175 -19.21 0.64 30.34
C ARG A 175 -20.46 -0.03 30.92
N GLN A 176 -21.18 -0.82 30.12
CA GLN A 176 -22.38 -1.53 30.57
C GLN A 176 -22.06 -2.51 31.71
N LEU A 177 -21.03 -3.33 31.55
CA LEU A 177 -20.58 -4.27 32.59
C LEU A 177 -20.18 -3.56 33.88
N ARG A 178 -19.45 -2.44 33.78
CA ARG A 178 -19.06 -1.63 34.95
C ARG A 178 -20.30 -1.16 35.70
N VAL A 179 -21.27 -0.58 34.99
CA VAL A 179 -22.51 -0.09 35.60
C VAL A 179 -23.27 -1.22 36.29
N SER A 180 -23.46 -2.36 35.62
CA SER A 180 -24.11 -3.54 36.22
C SER A 180 -23.37 -4.04 37.46
N ALA A 181 -22.04 -4.07 37.45
CA ALA A 181 -21.25 -4.50 38.61
C ALA A 181 -21.33 -3.53 39.79
N VAL A 182 -21.39 -2.22 39.54
CA VAL A 182 -21.57 -1.23 40.62
C VAL A 182 -22.97 -1.33 41.21
N VAL A 183 -24.01 -1.45 40.38
CA VAL A 183 -25.39 -1.69 40.85
C VAL A 183 -25.49 -2.99 41.65
N GLY A 184 -24.90 -4.09 41.16
CA GLY A 184 -24.89 -5.38 41.86
C GLY A 184 -24.15 -5.33 43.19
N ARG A 185 -22.99 -4.65 43.25
CA ARG A 185 -22.26 -4.46 44.51
C ARG A 185 -23.05 -3.64 45.51
N ALA A 186 -23.66 -2.53 45.08
CA ALA A 186 -24.53 -1.75 45.95
C ALA A 186 -25.60 -2.66 46.56
N ALA A 187 -26.34 -3.42 45.74
CA ALA A 187 -27.37 -4.36 46.21
C ALA A 187 -26.87 -5.39 47.25
N THR A 188 -25.60 -5.83 47.17
CA THR A 188 -25.03 -6.83 48.10
C THR A 188 -24.29 -6.28 49.31
N SER A 189 -23.75 -5.06 49.25
CA SER A 189 -22.82 -4.58 50.29
C SER A 189 -23.48 -3.77 51.39
N ILE A 190 -24.78 -3.50 51.28
CA ILE A 190 -25.46 -2.66 52.24
C ILE A 190 -26.51 -3.51 52.98
N LEU A 191 -26.19 -3.87 54.22
CA LEU A 191 -27.10 -4.54 55.16
C LEU A 191 -28.11 -3.56 55.79
N ASP A 192 -27.98 -2.26 55.49
CA ASP A 192 -28.91 -1.20 55.84
C ASP A 192 -29.72 -0.79 54.58
N VAL A 193 -31.00 -1.17 54.56
CA VAL A 193 -31.90 -0.94 53.42
C VAL A 193 -31.99 0.53 53.03
N ASP A 194 -31.79 1.48 53.95
CA ASP A 194 -31.90 2.90 53.63
C ASP A 194 -30.61 3.43 52.98
N GLU A 195 -29.43 2.97 53.42
CA GLU A 195 -28.15 3.36 52.80
C GLU A 195 -27.98 2.74 51.40
N LEU A 196 -28.30 1.45 51.26
CA LEU A 196 -29.25 0.94 50.29
C LEU A 196 -29.61 1.76 49.05
N LEU A 197 -30.88 2.11 49.16
CA LEU A 197 -31.68 2.84 48.22
C LEU A 197 -31.03 4.19 47.93
N ARG A 198 -30.49 4.88 48.95
CA ARG A 198 -29.77 6.16 48.78
C ARG A 198 -28.59 6.06 47.82
N THR A 199 -27.72 5.09 48.02
CA THR A 199 -26.55 4.89 47.16
C THR A 199 -26.98 4.50 45.75
N THR A 200 -27.95 3.60 45.64
CA THR A 200 -28.48 3.10 44.37
C THR A 200 -29.09 4.23 43.53
N VAL A 201 -29.94 5.07 44.12
CA VAL A 201 -30.58 6.20 43.45
C VAL A 201 -29.55 7.22 42.93
N ASN A 202 -28.57 7.59 43.75
CA ASN A 202 -27.53 8.53 43.35
C ASN A 202 -26.62 7.97 42.24
N LEU A 203 -26.33 6.67 42.30
CA LEU A 203 -25.57 5.99 41.25
C LEU A 203 -26.35 5.95 39.93
N ILE A 204 -27.63 5.56 39.96
CA ILE A 204 -28.48 5.54 38.77
C ILE A 204 -28.57 6.93 38.14
N ARG A 205 -28.78 7.97 38.97
CA ARG A 205 -28.85 9.34 38.48
C ARG A 205 -27.56 9.78 37.78
N SER A 206 -26.41 9.53 38.41
CA SER A 206 -25.11 9.99 37.92
C SER A 206 -24.60 9.18 36.71
N GLU A 207 -24.68 7.85 36.74
CA GLU A 207 -24.14 6.99 35.69
C GLU A 207 -24.96 7.05 34.38
N PHE A 208 -26.27 7.28 34.50
CA PHE A 208 -27.19 7.41 33.36
C PHE A 208 -27.51 8.87 33.01
N ASN A 209 -26.94 9.86 33.72
CA ASN A 209 -27.18 11.29 33.52
C ASN A 209 -28.67 11.66 33.51
N LEU A 210 -29.40 11.15 34.50
CA LEU A 210 -30.83 11.43 34.65
C LEU A 210 -31.03 12.68 35.50
N TYR A 211 -32.11 13.42 35.23
CA TYR A 211 -32.51 14.55 36.06
C TYR A 211 -32.92 14.11 37.47
N PHE A 212 -33.68 13.03 37.57
CA PHE A 212 -34.24 12.52 38.81
C PHE A 212 -34.40 11.00 38.75
N ALA A 213 -34.26 10.33 39.89
CA ALA A 213 -34.51 8.89 40.05
C ALA A 213 -35.08 8.67 41.45
N ALA A 214 -36.07 7.79 41.61
CA ALA A 214 -36.68 7.49 42.89
C ALA A 214 -36.96 5.99 43.02
N ILE A 215 -36.97 5.49 44.26
CA ILE A 215 -37.36 4.10 44.56
C ILE A 215 -38.56 4.11 45.48
N PHE A 216 -39.59 3.37 45.07
CA PHE A 216 -40.80 3.08 45.83
C PHE A 216 -40.77 1.62 46.30
N LEU A 217 -41.27 1.36 47.51
CA LEU A 217 -41.51 0.01 48.02
C LEU A 217 -42.98 -0.16 48.38
N LEU A 218 -43.51 -1.37 48.18
CA LEU A 218 -44.85 -1.74 48.65
C LEU A 218 -44.89 -1.72 50.18
N ASP A 219 -46.01 -1.25 50.72
CA ASP A 219 -46.32 -1.37 52.14
C ASP A 219 -46.67 -2.81 52.52
N GLU A 220 -46.74 -3.09 53.83
CA GLU A 220 -47.01 -4.44 54.33
C GLU A 220 -48.39 -4.99 53.94
N ALA A 221 -49.35 -4.09 53.69
CA ALA A 221 -50.69 -4.45 53.22
C ALA A 221 -50.75 -4.72 51.69
N GLY A 222 -49.73 -4.28 50.94
CA GLY A 222 -49.69 -4.40 49.49
C GLY A 222 -50.62 -3.45 48.75
N GLU A 223 -51.14 -2.42 49.42
CA GLU A 223 -52.09 -1.45 48.84
C GLU A 223 -51.40 -0.19 48.32
N TRP A 224 -50.28 0.18 48.95
CA TRP A 224 -49.61 1.44 48.69
C TRP A 224 -48.15 1.23 48.32
N MET A 225 -47.69 1.99 47.33
CA MET A 225 -46.27 2.17 47.08
C MET A 225 -45.78 3.42 47.77
N VAL A 226 -44.91 3.24 48.75
CA VAL A 226 -44.34 4.31 49.57
C VAL A 226 -43.00 4.73 49.00
N LEU A 227 -42.81 6.04 48.82
CA LEU A 227 -41.53 6.59 48.39
C LEU A 227 -40.46 6.36 49.47
N ARG A 228 -39.40 5.62 49.14
CA ARG A 228 -38.31 5.30 50.09
C ARG A 228 -37.07 6.15 49.87
N GLU A 229 -36.71 6.41 48.62
CA GLU A 229 -35.56 7.24 48.30
C GLU A 229 -35.79 8.11 47.08
N ALA A 230 -35.36 9.38 47.18
CA ALA A 230 -35.35 10.36 46.10
C ALA A 230 -34.30 11.45 46.38
N PRO A 231 -33.57 11.93 45.37
CA PRO A 231 -32.50 12.90 45.54
C PRO A 231 -33.03 14.33 45.65
N GLY A 232 -32.26 15.20 46.31
CA GLY A 232 -32.54 16.64 46.43
C GLY A 232 -33.58 16.99 47.50
N GLU A 233 -33.81 18.30 47.68
CA GLU A 233 -34.74 18.83 48.69
C GLU A 233 -36.19 18.36 48.46
N VAL A 234 -36.63 18.34 47.21
CA VAL A 234 -37.97 17.84 46.83
C VAL A 234 -38.16 16.37 47.24
N GLY A 235 -37.15 15.52 46.99
CA GLY A 235 -37.19 14.12 47.39
C GLY A 235 -37.18 13.91 48.91
N GLN A 236 -36.50 14.79 49.66
CA GLN A 236 -36.54 14.77 51.13
C GLN A 236 -37.91 15.18 51.66
N GLN A 237 -38.50 16.23 51.08
CA GLN A 237 -39.80 16.73 51.49
C GLN A 237 -40.90 15.70 51.22
N LEU A 238 -40.95 15.13 50.02
CA LEU A 238 -41.93 14.10 49.65
C LEU A 238 -41.85 12.88 50.58
N ARG A 239 -40.65 12.48 51.03
CA ARG A 239 -40.51 11.40 52.00
C ARG A 239 -40.97 11.79 53.40
N ALA A 240 -40.66 13.01 53.84
CA ALA A 240 -41.12 13.51 55.13
C ALA A 240 -42.66 13.60 55.20
N GLU A 241 -43.29 13.88 54.06
CA GLU A 241 -44.75 13.91 53.89
C GLU A 241 -45.36 12.50 53.74
N GLY A 242 -44.55 11.45 53.69
CA GLY A 242 -45.02 10.07 53.53
C GLY A 242 -45.67 9.83 52.16
N PHE A 243 -45.14 10.46 51.10
CA PHE A 243 -45.69 10.38 49.76
C PHE A 243 -45.84 8.92 49.32
N ARG A 244 -47.05 8.61 48.86
CA ARG A 244 -47.47 7.26 48.47
C ARG A 244 -48.41 7.30 47.29
N LEU A 245 -48.31 6.28 46.46
CA LEU A 245 -49.14 6.07 45.28
C LEU A 245 -49.94 4.78 45.47
N ALA A 246 -51.17 4.75 44.94
CA ALA A 246 -51.97 3.54 44.94
C ALA A 246 -51.37 2.50 43.98
N LEU A 247 -51.54 1.22 44.30
CA LEU A 247 -51.23 0.11 43.39
C LEU A 247 -52.35 -0.03 42.34
N ASP A 248 -52.44 0.96 41.45
CA ASP A 248 -53.47 1.01 40.43
C ASP A 248 -52.92 1.49 39.10
N ASP A 249 -53.82 1.60 38.14
CA ASP A 249 -53.47 2.08 36.81
C ASP A 249 -53.34 3.60 36.78
N HIS A 250 -53.59 4.39 37.82
CA HIS A 250 -53.57 5.86 37.80
C HIS A 250 -52.18 6.47 38.03
N SER A 251 -51.14 5.65 38.14
CA SER A 251 -49.76 6.15 38.07
C SER A 251 -48.84 5.22 37.27
N MET A 252 -47.84 5.76 36.58
CA MET A 252 -46.89 4.91 35.84
C MET A 252 -46.14 3.94 36.77
N VAL A 253 -45.85 4.40 37.98
CA VAL A 253 -45.19 3.58 39.00
C VAL A 253 -46.16 2.51 39.49
N GLY A 254 -47.43 2.87 39.79
CA GLY A 254 -48.46 1.95 40.29
C GLY A 254 -48.77 0.87 39.27
N TRP A 255 -48.94 1.27 38.01
CA TRP A 255 -49.14 0.36 36.88
C TRP A 255 -47.97 -0.63 36.73
N THR A 256 -46.73 -0.12 36.81
CA THR A 256 -45.51 -0.94 36.71
C THR A 256 -45.44 -1.97 37.83
N ALA A 257 -45.77 -1.57 39.05
CA ALA A 257 -45.78 -2.47 40.21
C ALA A 257 -46.89 -3.51 40.12
N ALA A 258 -48.09 -3.14 39.66
CA ALA A 258 -49.23 -4.04 39.51
C ALA A 258 -49.01 -5.10 38.41
N HIS A 259 -48.33 -4.74 37.31
CA HIS A 259 -48.15 -5.61 36.14
C HIS A 259 -46.79 -6.32 36.07
N HIS A 260 -45.84 -5.98 36.95
CA HIS A 260 -44.47 -6.49 36.93
C HIS A 260 -43.75 -6.30 35.58
N GLN A 261 -44.07 -5.23 34.86
CA GLN A 261 -43.52 -4.91 33.55
C GLN A 261 -42.96 -3.49 33.53
N SER A 262 -41.76 -3.31 32.97
CA SER A 262 -41.17 -1.99 32.78
C SER A 262 -42.01 -1.13 31.84
N ARG A 263 -42.33 0.10 32.25
CA ARG A 263 -43.02 1.10 31.41
C ARG A 263 -42.10 2.30 31.12
N ILE A 264 -42.08 2.76 29.87
CA ILE A 264 -41.31 3.93 29.42
C ILE A 264 -42.27 4.87 28.70
N ALA A 265 -42.43 6.09 29.19
CA ALA A 265 -43.16 7.17 28.51
C ALA A 265 -42.16 8.19 27.95
N LEU A 266 -42.26 8.48 26.64
CA LEU A 266 -41.38 9.44 25.95
C LEU A 266 -41.86 10.88 26.10
N ASP A 267 -43.17 11.09 26.27
CA ASP A 267 -43.80 12.36 26.62
C ASP A 267 -44.77 12.14 27.77
N VAL A 268 -44.56 12.90 28.85
CA VAL A 268 -45.28 12.77 30.12
C VAL A 268 -46.54 13.66 30.13
N GLY A 269 -46.59 14.69 29.27
CA GLY A 269 -47.72 15.62 29.19
C GLY A 269 -48.95 15.04 28.50
N GLU A 270 -48.77 14.08 27.58
CA GLU A 270 -49.87 13.36 26.92
C GLU A 270 -50.36 12.12 27.70
N ASP A 271 -49.51 11.54 28.58
CA ASP A 271 -49.84 10.41 29.49
C ASP A 271 -50.23 10.94 30.90
N ALA A 272 -50.84 12.13 30.95
CA ALA A 272 -51.12 12.90 32.16
C ALA A 272 -52.12 12.24 33.14
N THR A 273 -52.81 11.18 32.73
CA THR A 273 -53.67 10.38 33.62
C THR A 273 -52.89 9.58 34.66
N HIS A 274 -51.55 9.57 34.60
CA HIS A 274 -50.71 8.63 35.34
C HIS A 274 -49.60 9.26 36.20
N PHE A 275 -49.74 10.53 36.61
CA PHE A 275 -48.64 11.29 37.24
C PHE A 275 -48.92 11.89 38.62
N ALA A 276 -50.13 11.75 39.16
CA ALA A 276 -50.48 12.27 40.49
C ALA A 276 -50.35 11.21 41.59
#